data_AF-A0A934CTY3-F1
#
_entry.id   AF-A0A934CTY3-F1
#
_cell.length_a   1.000
_cell.length_b   1.000
_cell.length_c   1.000
_cell.angle_alpha   90.00
_cell.angle_beta   90.00
_cell.angle_gamma   90.00
#
_symmetry.space_group_name_H-M   'P 1'
#
loop_
_entity.id
_entity.type
_entity.pdbx_description
1 polymer ?
#
loop_
_entity_poly.entity_id
_entity_poly.type
_entity_poly.pdbx_seq_one_letter_code
_entity_poly.pdbx_strand_id
1 'polypeptide(L)'
;MSERLGSEGYGGWEMDTAGLDKDSVVYSFGIGHDASWDEMMIRRFGCAVQAFDMTPSSIEWIASQTLPPQFKFHPYGLCHYDGEAPFHLRKKPQWPAAEASMYIYPEGEVRMLPVKTLRTIMKEFGHTAPSTC
;
A
#
# COMPACT_ATOMS: atom_id res chain seq x y z
N MET A 1 5.22 20.75 -8.92
CA MET A 1 5.38 21.47 -7.63
C MET A 1 5.15 20.45 -6.54
N SER A 2 6.04 20.39 -5.55
CA SER A 2 5.92 19.43 -4.44
C SER A 2 4.74 19.83 -3.53
N GLU A 3 3.92 18.86 -3.14
CA GLU A 3 2.83 19.03 -2.20
C GLU A 3 2.69 17.80 -1.30
N ARG A 4 2.22 18.02 -0.07
CA ARG A 4 1.86 16.95 0.86
C ARG A 4 0.42 16.50 0.65
N LEU A 5 0.21 15.21 0.41
CA LEU A 5 -1.10 14.56 0.42
C LEU A 5 -1.20 13.58 1.59
N GLY A 6 -2.41 13.33 2.10
CA GLY A 6 -2.67 12.47 3.25
C GLY A 6 -2.59 13.18 4.60
N SER A 7 -2.79 12.42 5.66
CA SER A 7 -2.89 12.93 7.03
C SER A 7 -1.55 13.52 7.53
N GLU A 8 -1.66 14.44 8.49
CA GLU A 8 -0.49 14.91 9.23
C GLU A 8 -0.07 13.84 10.26
N GLY A 9 1.24 13.61 10.37
CA GLY A 9 1.83 12.74 11.39
C GLY A 9 2.05 11.27 10.99
N TYR A 10 1.16 10.65 10.21
CA TYR A 10 1.26 9.22 9.86
C TYR A 10 1.14 8.93 8.36
N GLY A 11 -0.01 9.18 7.75
CA GLY A 11 -0.36 8.69 6.41
C GLY A 11 -0.16 9.68 5.28
N GLY A 12 0.75 10.66 5.42
CA GLY A 12 0.96 11.70 4.41
C GLY A 12 2.37 11.78 3.85
N TRP A 13 2.44 12.06 2.55
CA TRP A 13 3.65 12.04 1.72
C TRP A 13 3.81 13.32 0.92
N GLU A 14 5.03 13.85 0.87
CA GLU A 14 5.38 14.91 -0.07
C GLU A 14 5.74 14.30 -1.43
N MET A 15 5.13 14.83 -2.49
CA MET A 15 5.36 14.34 -3.85
C MET A 15 5.20 15.45 -4.88
N ASP A 16 5.90 15.30 -6.01
CA ASP A 16 5.60 16.14 -7.17
C ASP A 16 4.30 15.66 -7.81
N THR A 17 3.34 16.57 -7.87
CA THR A 17 2.00 16.31 -8.42
C THR A 17 1.88 16.72 -9.89
N ALA A 18 2.95 17.27 -10.48
CA ALA A 18 2.95 17.69 -11.87
C ALA A 18 2.71 16.50 -12.83
N GLY A 19 1.71 16.65 -13.70
CA GLY A 19 1.40 15.64 -14.73
C GLY A 19 0.54 14.47 -14.25
N LEU A 20 0.09 14.46 -12.99
CA LEU A 20 -0.89 13.48 -12.52
C LEU A 20 -2.30 13.83 -12.98
N ASP A 21 -3.01 12.80 -13.42
CA ASP A 21 -4.37 12.89 -13.93
C ASP A 21 -5.14 11.59 -13.70
N LYS A 22 -6.36 11.51 -14.24
CA LYS A 22 -7.25 10.36 -14.08
C LYS A 22 -6.73 9.07 -14.74
N ASP A 23 -5.81 9.19 -15.70
CA ASP A 23 -5.28 8.07 -16.48
C ASP A 23 -3.93 7.58 -15.90
N SER A 24 -3.45 8.23 -14.83
CA SER A 24 -2.25 7.85 -14.10
C SER A 24 -2.42 6.49 -13.40
N VAL A 25 -1.37 5.67 -13.47
CA VAL A 25 -1.28 4.38 -12.76
C VAL A 25 -0.70 4.60 -11.37
N VAL A 26 -1.49 4.34 -10.33
CA VAL A 26 -1.05 4.50 -8.93
C VAL A 26 -1.04 3.15 -8.20
N TYR A 27 0.13 2.80 -7.68
CA TYR A 27 0.33 1.68 -6.76
C TYR A 27 0.67 2.21 -5.37
N SER A 28 -0.11 1.82 -4.36
CA SER A 28 0.07 2.22 -2.96
C SER A 28 0.28 1.00 -2.09
N PHE A 29 1.45 0.89 -1.47
CA PHE A 29 1.84 -0.29 -0.69
C PHE A 29 1.97 0.06 0.79
N GLY A 30 1.42 -0.79 1.66
CA GLY A 30 1.49 -0.61 3.11
C GLY A 30 0.50 0.42 3.64
N ILE A 31 -0.79 0.22 3.37
CA ILE A 31 -1.87 1.14 3.76
C ILE A 31 -1.97 1.26 5.29
N GLY A 32 -1.80 0.14 6.01
CA GLY A 32 -2.00 0.11 7.46
C GLY A 32 -3.42 0.55 7.84
N HIS A 33 -3.52 1.60 8.66
CA HIS A 33 -4.79 2.14 9.16
C HIS A 33 -5.06 3.57 8.68
N ASP A 34 -4.49 3.96 7.54
CA ASP A 34 -4.67 5.29 6.99
C ASP A 34 -4.63 5.26 5.46
N ALA A 35 -5.78 5.49 4.83
CA ALA A 35 -5.93 5.59 3.38
C ALA A 35 -6.10 7.04 2.90
N SER A 36 -5.79 8.03 3.74
CA SER A 36 -6.04 9.44 3.44
C SER A 36 -5.24 9.93 2.24
N TRP A 37 -3.99 9.46 2.05
CA TRP A 37 -3.21 9.76 0.86
C TRP A 37 -3.89 9.21 -0.40
N ASP A 38 -4.34 7.96 -0.36
CA ASP A 38 -5.02 7.29 -1.47
C ASP A 38 -6.33 8.00 -1.84
N GLU A 39 -7.12 8.36 -0.83
CA GLU A 39 -8.35 9.15 -1.04
C GLU A 39 -8.06 10.51 -1.65
N MET A 40 -7.01 11.20 -1.22
CA MET A 40 -6.63 12.49 -1.79
C MET A 40 -6.16 12.36 -3.23
N MET A 41 -5.43 11.30 -3.57
CA MET A 41 -5.06 10.99 -4.96
C MET A 41 -6.30 10.82 -5.84
N ILE A 42 -7.27 10.02 -5.39
CA ILE A 42 -8.54 9.80 -6.10
C ILE A 42 -9.33 11.10 -6.22
N ARG A 43 -9.52 11.83 -5.13
CA ARG A 43 -10.37 13.04 -5.11
C ARG A 43 -9.79 14.15 -5.99
N ARG A 44 -8.47 14.29 -6.01
CA ARG A 44 -7.81 15.41 -6.69
C ARG A 44 -7.50 15.13 -8.15
N PHE A 45 -7.02 13.93 -8.47
CA PHE A 45 -6.58 13.59 -9.82
C PHE A 45 -7.58 12.69 -10.55
N GLY A 46 -8.53 12.07 -9.85
CA GLY A 46 -9.51 11.17 -10.44
C GLY A 46 -8.94 9.79 -10.82
N CYS A 47 -7.68 9.51 -10.48
CA CYS A 47 -7.00 8.27 -10.80
C CYS A 47 -7.57 7.09 -10.01
N ALA A 48 -7.40 5.88 -10.55
CA ALA A 48 -7.58 4.66 -9.79
C ALA A 48 -6.34 4.39 -8.92
N VAL A 49 -6.56 3.99 -7.67
CA VAL A 49 -5.47 3.60 -6.76
C VAL A 49 -5.56 2.10 -6.50
N GLN A 50 -4.52 1.37 -6.89
CA GLN A 50 -4.34 -0.02 -6.51
C GLN A 50 -3.59 -0.04 -5.17
N ALA A 51 -4.31 -0.38 -4.11
CA ALA A 51 -3.85 -0.36 -2.73
C ALA A 51 -3.52 -1.78 -2.25
N PHE A 52 -2.37 -1.96 -1.62
CA PHE A 52 -1.84 -3.27 -1.23
C PHE A 52 -1.44 -3.28 0.24
N ASP A 53 -1.97 -4.22 0.99
CA ASP A 53 -1.50 -4.54 2.34
C ASP A 53 -1.86 -5.98 2.69
N MET A 54 -0.90 -6.76 3.17
CA MET A 54 -1.12 -8.16 3.58
C MET A 54 -1.44 -8.31 5.06
N THR A 55 -1.34 -7.23 5.84
CA THR A 55 -1.43 -7.27 7.30
C THR A 55 -2.87 -7.53 7.73
N PRO A 56 -3.17 -8.55 8.56
CA PRO A 56 -4.54 -8.87 8.97
C PRO A 56 -5.32 -7.69 9.56
N SER A 57 -4.68 -6.87 10.39
CA SER A 57 -5.26 -5.66 10.98
C SER A 57 -5.58 -4.59 9.94
N SER A 58 -4.71 -4.37 8.95
CA SER A 58 -5.00 -3.45 7.83
C SER A 58 -6.18 -3.95 7.00
N ILE A 59 -6.24 -5.25 6.70
CA ILE A 59 -7.36 -5.87 5.98
C ILE A 59 -8.69 -5.66 6.74
N GLU A 60 -8.70 -5.91 8.06
CA GLU A 60 -9.85 -5.67 8.92
C GLU A 60 -10.24 -4.20 8.96
N TRP A 61 -9.26 -3.30 9.10
CA TRP A 61 -9.50 -1.86 9.12
C TRP A 61 -10.13 -1.39 7.81
N ILE A 62 -9.57 -1.76 6.65
CA ILE A 62 -10.08 -1.39 5.32
C ILE A 62 -11.50 -1.91 5.13
N ALA A 63 -11.79 -3.14 5.55
CA ALA A 63 -13.14 -3.73 5.46
C ALA A 63 -14.20 -2.95 6.25
N SER A 64 -13.79 -2.18 7.27
CA SER A 64 -14.67 -1.30 8.05
C SER A 64 -14.80 0.12 7.49
N GLN A 65 -14.03 0.49 6.46
CA GLN A 65 -14.07 1.81 5.85
C GLN A 65 -15.10 1.91 4.72
N THR A 66 -15.60 3.13 4.48
CA THR A 66 -16.35 3.46 3.26
C THR A 66 -15.42 4.24 2.33
N LEU A 67 -14.81 3.55 1.35
CA LEU A 67 -13.82 4.13 0.45
C LEU A 67 -14.42 4.37 -0.96
N PRO A 68 -13.87 5.33 -1.72
CA PRO A 68 -14.31 5.58 -3.10
C PRO A 68 -14.16 4.33 -3.99
N PRO A 69 -15.02 4.14 -5.00
CA PRO A 69 -14.94 2.97 -5.88
C PRO A 69 -13.64 2.88 -6.68
N GLN A 70 -12.90 3.98 -6.84
CA GLN A 70 -11.58 4.01 -7.46
C GLN A 70 -10.47 3.42 -6.58
N PHE A 71 -10.71 3.26 -5.27
CA PHE A 71 -9.80 2.59 -4.35
C PHE A 71 -9.96 1.07 -4.50
N LYS A 72 -8.91 0.39 -4.97
CA LYS A 72 -8.92 -1.05 -5.25
C LYS A 72 -7.93 -1.75 -4.32
N PHE A 73 -8.46 -2.40 -3.29
CA PHE A 73 -7.64 -3.07 -2.28
C PHE A 73 -7.28 -4.51 -2.67
N HIS A 74 -6.03 -4.89 -2.38
CA HIS A 74 -5.44 -6.19 -2.65
C HIS A 74 -4.71 -6.71 -1.41
N PRO A 75 -5.10 -7.88 -0.84
CA PRO A 75 -4.59 -8.36 0.44
C PRO A 75 -3.26 -9.11 0.31
N TYR A 76 -2.25 -8.51 -0.35
CA TYR A 76 -0.91 -9.08 -0.48
C TYR A 76 0.16 -7.99 -0.51
N GLY A 77 1.39 -8.34 -0.14
CA GLY A 77 2.52 -7.41 -0.02
C GLY A 77 3.44 -7.39 -1.25
N LEU A 78 4.37 -6.45 -1.25
CA LEU A 78 5.45 -6.35 -2.24
C LEU A 78 6.70 -7.09 -1.75
N CYS A 79 7.31 -7.92 -2.61
CA CYS A 79 8.58 -8.58 -2.33
C CYS A 79 9.41 -8.74 -3.61
N HIS A 80 10.65 -9.20 -3.48
CA HIS A 80 11.52 -9.54 -4.62
C HIS A 80 11.23 -10.93 -5.22
N TYR A 81 10.26 -11.67 -4.66
CA TYR A 81 9.75 -12.93 -5.18
C TYR A 81 8.22 -13.04 -4.99
N ASP A 82 7.60 -13.96 -5.73
CA ASP A 82 6.18 -14.33 -5.56
C ASP A 82 6.07 -15.51 -4.60
N GLY A 83 5.08 -15.50 -3.70
CA GLY A 83 4.82 -16.61 -2.78
C GLY A 83 4.38 -16.13 -1.40
N GLU A 84 4.91 -16.75 -0.36
CA GLU A 84 4.69 -16.32 1.02
C GLU A 84 6.00 -15.87 1.67
N ALA A 85 5.90 -14.88 2.53
CA ALA A 85 7.03 -14.36 3.29
C ALA A 85 6.74 -14.37 4.80
N PRO A 86 7.75 -14.64 5.65
CA PRO A 86 7.60 -14.55 7.08
C PRO A 86 7.55 -13.08 7.51
N PHE A 87 6.44 -12.66 8.11
CA PHE A 87 6.29 -11.37 8.75
C PHE A 87 6.11 -11.54 10.26
N HIS A 88 6.83 -10.74 11.02
CA HIS A 88 6.65 -10.60 12.45
C HIS A 88 5.52 -9.61 12.72
N LEU A 89 4.41 -10.12 13.27
CA LEU A 89 3.28 -9.32 13.70
C LEU A 89 3.50 -8.80 15.12
N ARG A 90 3.53 -7.48 15.29
CA ARG A 90 3.58 -6.86 16.62
C ARG A 90 2.21 -6.95 17.30
N LYS A 91 2.15 -7.50 18.52
CA LYS A 91 0.90 -7.55 19.32
C LYS A 91 0.41 -6.19 19.82
N LYS A 92 1.32 -5.22 19.97
CA LYS A 92 1.05 -3.84 20.40
C LYS A 92 1.95 -2.87 19.63
N PRO A 93 1.64 -2.61 18.35
CA PRO A 93 2.35 -1.59 17.60
C PRO A 93 2.16 -0.23 18.29
N GLN A 94 3.21 0.58 18.41
CA GLN A 94 3.06 2.00 18.73
C GLN A 94 2.54 2.79 17.51
N TRP A 95 2.72 2.24 16.30
CA TRP A 95 2.32 2.81 15.02
C TRP A 95 1.87 1.71 14.06
N PRO A 96 0.79 1.88 13.30
CA PRO A 96 0.29 0.82 12.43
C PRO A 96 1.28 0.36 11.35
N ALA A 97 2.11 1.24 10.81
CA ALA A 97 3.16 0.91 9.83
C ALA A 97 4.24 -0.03 10.39
N ALA A 98 4.30 -0.20 11.72
CA ALA A 98 5.22 -1.11 12.39
C ALA A 98 4.59 -2.48 12.70
N GLU A 99 3.36 -2.74 12.24
CA GLU A 99 2.60 -3.94 12.57
C GLU A 99 3.18 -5.21 11.98
N ALA A 100 3.59 -5.18 10.71
CA ALA A 100 4.18 -6.32 10.03
C ALA A 100 5.56 -5.93 9.48
N SER A 101 6.59 -6.69 9.86
CA SER A 101 7.93 -6.51 9.30
C SER A 101 8.61 -7.84 9.02
N MET A 102 9.43 -7.88 7.96
CA MET A 102 10.38 -8.97 7.75
C MET A 102 11.57 -8.90 8.71
N TYR A 103 11.76 -7.79 9.43
CA TYR A 103 12.77 -7.70 10.49
C TYR A 103 12.39 -8.59 11.67
N ILE A 104 13.37 -9.38 12.13
CA ILE A 104 13.20 -10.27 13.26
C ILE A 104 12.97 -9.45 14.52
N TYR A 105 11.76 -9.55 15.07
CA TYR A 105 11.49 -9.11 16.43
C TYR A 105 11.60 -10.31 17.38
N PRO A 106 12.36 -10.21 18.48
CA PRO A 106 12.49 -11.30 19.47
C PRO A 106 11.13 -11.72 20.05
N GLU A 107 10.18 -10.78 20.06
CA GLU A 107 8.83 -10.98 20.56
C GLU A 107 7.82 -10.65 19.46
N GLY A 108 7.05 -11.65 19.02
CA GLY A 108 6.04 -11.50 17.97
C GLY A 108 5.58 -12.85 17.43
N GLU A 109 4.37 -12.89 16.86
CA GLU A 109 3.92 -14.04 16.09
C GLU A 109 4.46 -13.91 14.68
N VAL A 110 5.10 -14.97 14.16
CA VAL A 110 5.48 -15.03 12.75
C VAL A 110 4.32 -15.59 11.96
N ARG A 111 3.87 -14.88 10.93
CA ARG A 111 2.91 -15.40 9.96
C ARG A 111 3.49 -15.37 8.56
N MET A 112 3.15 -16.40 7.79
CA MET A 112 3.41 -16.43 6.35
C MET A 112 2.31 -15.61 5.68
N LEU A 113 2.70 -14.53 5.00
CA LEU A 113 1.77 -13.63 4.32
C LEU A 113 2.07 -13.59 2.82
N PRO A 114 1.04 -13.49 1.96
CA PRO A 114 1.22 -13.51 0.52
C PRO A 114 1.97 -12.26 0.05
N VAL A 115 2.94 -12.46 -0.83
CA VAL A 115 3.73 -11.40 -1.44
C VAL A 115 3.91 -11.63 -2.94
N LYS A 116 4.06 -10.55 -3.69
CA LYS A 116 4.34 -10.58 -5.13
C LYS A 116 5.43 -9.59 -5.50
N THR A 117 6.10 -9.87 -6.62
CA THR A 117 6.98 -8.92 -7.27
C THR A 117 6.20 -7.81 -7.96
N LEU A 118 6.80 -6.61 -8.04
CA LEU A 118 6.24 -5.51 -8.83
C LEU A 118 6.00 -5.94 -10.29
N ARG A 119 6.90 -6.76 -10.86
CA ARG A 119 6.77 -7.29 -12.22
C ARG A 119 5.48 -8.11 -12.39
N THR A 120 5.20 -9.00 -11.45
CA THR A 120 3.99 -9.83 -11.46
C THR A 120 2.75 -8.96 -11.32
N ILE A 121 2.75 -8.02 -10.36
CA ILE A 121 1.66 -7.05 -10.15
C ILE A 121 1.38 -6.26 -11.43
N MET A 122 2.41 -5.66 -12.04
CA MET A 122 2.25 -4.90 -13.28
C MET A 122 1.66 -5.75 -14.41
N LYS A 123 2.14 -6.99 -14.58
CA LYS A 123 1.61 -7.93 -15.57
C LYS A 123 0.12 -8.24 -15.34
N GLU A 124 -0.30 -8.45 -14.09
CA GLU A 124 -1.71 -8.70 -13.74
C GLU A 124 -2.63 -7.54 -14.12
N PHE A 125 -2.14 -6.31 -14.00
CA PHE A 125 -2.86 -5.10 -14.41
C PHE A 125 -2.62 -4.69 -15.87
N GLY A 126 -1.86 -5.47 -16.65
CA GLY A 126 -1.55 -5.15 -18.05
C GLY A 126 -0.61 -3.96 -18.22
N HIS A 127 0.08 -3.53 -17.17
CA HIS A 127 1.05 -2.45 -17.21
C HIS A 127 2.44 -3.00 -17.60
N THR A 128 3.15 -2.27 -18.45
CA THR A 128 4.53 -2.61 -18.81
C THR A 128 5.48 -1.97 -17.82
N ALA A 129 6.50 -2.71 -17.39
CA ALA A 129 7.60 -2.13 -16.63
C ALA A 129 8.14 -0.93 -17.41
N PRO A 130 8.39 0.23 -16.78
CA PRO A 130 9.01 1.35 -17.47
C PRO A 130 10.29 0.83 -18.13
N SER A 131 10.43 1.11 -19.42
CA SER A 131 11.64 0.77 -20.16
C SER A 131 12.83 1.33 -19.38
N THR A 132 13.74 0.45 -18.96
CA THR A 132 15.00 0.88 -18.38
C THR A 132 15.71 1.73 -19.42
N CYS A 133 15.89 3.02 -19.12
CA CYS A 133 16.86 3.86 -19.82
C CYS A 133 18.28 3.34 -19.56
#